data_AF-A0A3A3Z0D1-F1
#
_entry.id   AF-A0A3A3Z0D1-F1
#
_cell.length_a   1.000
_cell.length_b   1.000
_cell.length_c   1.000
_cell.angle_alpha   90.00
_cell.angle_beta   90.00
_cell.angle_gamma   90.00
#
_symmetry.space_group_name_H-M   'P 1'
#
loop_
_entity.id
_entity.type
_entity.pdbx_description
1 polymer ?
#
loop_
_entity_poly.entity_id
_entity_poly.type
_entity_poly.pdbx_seq_one_letter_code
_entity_poly.pdbx_strand_id
1 'polypeptide(L)' 'MDDGEGAWAPVVGDSDARVTDTQALEEIALYGEVVIAASASDGPLTTEELDRVLGVEAPVD' A
#
# COMPACT_ATOMS: atom_id res chain seq x y z
N MET A 1 -24.72 22.00 -3.61
CA MET A 1 -25.32 20.91 -2.81
C MET A 1 -25.31 19.75 -3.78
N ASP A 2 -24.24 18.94 -3.86
CA ASP A 2 -23.73 18.06 -2.77
C ASP A 2 -24.92 17.26 -2.20
N ASP A 3 -24.91 15.94 -2.04
CA ASP A 3 -23.84 14.96 -1.86
C ASP A 3 -24.50 13.56 -2.06
N GLY A 4 -23.74 12.50 -2.37
CA GLY A 4 -24.26 11.15 -2.17
C GLY A 4 -23.71 10.06 -3.07
N GLU A 5 -22.67 9.39 -2.56
CA GLU A 5 -22.50 7.94 -2.60
C GLU A 5 -22.43 7.24 -3.97
N GLY A 6 -21.26 7.38 -4.61
CA GLY A 6 -20.66 6.26 -5.34
C GLY A 6 -20.52 5.08 -4.38
N ALA A 7 -21.46 4.13 -4.47
CA ALA A 7 -21.52 2.93 -3.66
C ALA A 7 -20.21 2.13 -3.82
N TRP A 8 -19.28 2.34 -2.90
CA TRP A 8 -18.26 1.36 -2.61
C TRP A 8 -19.01 0.16 -2.04
N ALA A 9 -19.26 -0.85 -2.87
CA ALA A 9 -19.73 -2.12 -2.35
C ALA A 9 -18.67 -2.63 -1.35
N PRO A 10 -19.05 -3.02 -0.13
CA PRO A 10 -18.08 -3.57 0.80
C PRO A 10 -17.57 -4.88 0.18
N VAL A 11 -16.27 -4.94 -0.06
CA VAL A 11 -15.56 -6.15 -0.49
C VAL A 11 -15.53 -7.15 0.66
N VAL A 12 -16.69 -7.66 1.09
CA VAL A 12 -16.76 -8.75 2.08
C VAL A 12 -16.52 -10.07 1.34
N GLY A 13 -15.31 -10.21 0.82
CA GLY A 13 -14.80 -11.43 0.22
C GLY A 13 -13.93 -12.17 1.21
N ASP A 14 -14.56 -12.93 2.11
CA ASP A 14 -13.93 -13.95 2.98
C ASP A 14 -12.52 -13.57 3.46
N SER A 15 -12.47 -12.57 4.35
CA SER A 15 -11.23 -11.95 4.82
C SER A 15 -10.49 -12.76 5.90
N ASP A 16 -10.99 -13.93 6.30
CA ASP A 16 -10.50 -14.62 7.50
C ASP A 16 -9.51 -15.77 7.18
N ALA A 17 -9.58 -16.40 6.00
CA ALA A 17 -8.71 -17.53 5.67
C ALA A 17 -7.36 -17.15 5.00
N ARG A 18 -7.23 -15.92 4.48
CA ARG A 18 -6.04 -15.48 3.72
C ARG A 18 -4.99 -14.74 4.56
N VAL A 19 -5.35 -14.33 5.78
CA VAL A 19 -4.48 -13.57 6.71
C VAL A 19 -3.46 -14.49 7.41
N THR A 20 -3.57 -15.81 7.24
CA THR A 20 -2.59 -16.81 7.72
C THR A 20 -1.47 -17.13 6.74
N ASP A 21 -1.44 -16.50 5.55
CA ASP A 21 -0.29 -16.60 4.66
C ASP A 21 0.77 -15.59 5.10
N THR A 22 1.94 -16.05 5.54
CA THR A 22 3.02 -15.19 6.05
C THR A 22 3.49 -14.20 4.99
N GLN A 23 3.39 -14.57 3.71
CA GLN A 23 3.68 -13.70 2.58
C GLN A 23 2.67 -12.54 2.46
N ALA A 24 1.37 -12.79 2.73
CA ALA A 24 0.35 -11.75 2.70
C ALA A 24 0.50 -10.77 3.87
N LEU A 25 0.93 -11.25 5.03
CA LEU A 25 1.24 -10.39 6.18
C LEU A 25 2.46 -9.49 5.93
N GLU A 26 3.48 -10.03 5.26
CA GLU A 26 4.66 -9.27 4.83
C GLU A 26 4.30 -8.18 3.80
N GLU A 27 3.42 -8.51 2.84
CA GLU A 27 2.93 -7.54 1.85
C GLU A 27 2.10 -6.41 2.49
N ILE A 28 1.25 -6.72 3.47
CA ILE A 28 0.48 -5.69 4.22
C ILE A 28 1.43 -4.77 5.00
N ALA A 29 2.47 -5.33 5.62
CA ALA A 29 3.48 -4.54 6.32
C ALA A 29 4.19 -3.57 5.35
N LEU A 30 4.52 -4.03 4.13
CA LEU A 30 5.13 -3.23 3.09
C LEU A 30 4.26 -2.04 2.64
N TYR A 31 2.95 -2.24 2.41
CA TYR A 31 2.04 -1.14 2.10
C TYR A 31 1.92 -0.13 3.25
N GLY A 32 2.03 -0.58 4.49
CA GLY A 32 2.06 0.28 5.67
C GLY A 32 3.24 1.26 5.64
N GLU A 33 4.43 0.77 5.30
CA GLU A 33 5.64 1.59 5.21
C GLU A 33 5.55 2.65 4.10
N VAL A 34 4.98 2.31 2.94
CA VAL A 34 4.75 3.27 1.85
C VAL A 34 3.77 4.38 2.27
N VAL A 35 2.67 4.04 2.95
CA VAL A 35 1.69 5.03 3.41
C VAL A 35 2.30 5.97 4.45
N ILE A 36 3.13 5.45 5.37
CA ILE A 36 3.84 6.26 6.35
C ILE A 36 4.81 7.22 5.65
N ALA A 37 5.61 6.72 4.70
CA ALA A 37 6.55 7.54 3.95
C ALA A 37 5.86 8.65 3.14
N ALA A 38 4.75 8.32 2.46
CA ALA A 38 3.98 9.29 1.69
C ALA A 38 3.34 10.36 2.59
N SER A 39 2.85 9.97 3.78
CA SER A 39 2.25 10.91 4.73
C SER A 39 3.27 11.85 5.38
N ALA A 40 4.54 11.46 5.41
CA ALA A 40 5.64 12.26 5.95
C ALA A 40 6.32 13.16 4.89
N SER A 41 5.98 13.00 3.62
CA SER A 41 6.55 13.78 2.51
C SER A 41 5.75 15.05 2.26
N ASP A 42 6.43 16.11 1.81
CA ASP A 42 5.81 17.38 1.42
C ASP A 42 5.02 17.28 0.08
N GLY A 43 5.10 16.13 -0.59
CA GLY A 43 4.42 15.85 -1.85
C GLY A 43 4.46 14.35 -2.21
N PRO A 44 3.98 13.98 -3.41
CA PRO A 44 4.06 12.60 -3.88
C PRO A 44 5.52 12.09 -3.84
N LEU A 45 5.71 10.84 -3.41
CA LEU A 45 7.03 10.20 -3.47
C LEU A 45 7.49 10.11 -4.93
N THR A 46 8.76 10.40 -5.20
CA THR A 46 9.35 10.08 -6.50
C THR A 46 9.55 8.57 -6.63
N THR A 47 9.77 8.10 -7.86
CA THR A 47 10.04 6.68 -8.12
C THR A 47 11.25 6.18 -7.31
N GLU A 48 12.31 6.97 -7.23
CA GLU A 48 13.53 6.62 -6.49
C GLU A 48 13.30 6.58 -4.97
N GLU A 49 12.39 7.41 -4.45
CA GLU A 49 12.02 7.41 -3.04
C GLU A 49 11.14 6.19 -2.72
N LEU A 50 10.21 5.85 -3.61
CA LEU A 50 9.40 4.64 -3.50
C LEU A 50 10.26 3.38 -3.57
N ASP A 51 11.19 3.30 -4.51
CA ASP A 51 12.11 2.16 -4.64
C ASP A 51 12.94 1.97 -3.36
N ARG A 52 13.41 3.08 -2.75
CA ARG A 52 14.13 3.03 -1.47
C ARG A 52 13.27 2.50 -0.33
N VAL A 53 12.00 2.93 -0.23
CA VAL A 53 11.07 2.44 0.80
C VAL A 53 10.74 0.97 0.58
N LEU A 54 10.61 0.54 -0.68
CA LEU A 54 10.35 -0.84 -1.05
C LEU A 54 11.61 -1.74 -1.00
N GLY A 55 12.80 -1.18 -0.73
CA GLY A 55 14.07 -1.91 -0.74
C GLY A 55 14.45 -2.45 -2.14
N VAL A 56 13.91 -1.85 -3.20
CA VAL A 56 14.21 -2.22 -4.58
C VAL A 56 15.55 -1.58 -4.97
N GLU A 57 16.59 -2.40 -5.12
CA GLU A 57 17.85 -1.96 -5.72
C GLU A 57 17.65 -1.83 -7.24
N ALA A 58 18.08 -0.69 -7.80
CA ALA A 58 18.08 -0.51 -9.25
C ALA A 58 18.83 -1.68 -9.92
N PRO A 59 18.33 -2.23 -11.04
CA PRO A 59 18.98 -3.35 -11.70
C PRO A 59 20.43 -2.98 -12.01
N VAL A 60 21.35 -3.83 -11.55
CA VAL A 60 22.76 -3.75 -11.95
C VAL A 60 22.84 -4.12 -13.43
N ASP A 61 23.33 -3.19 -14.25
CA ASP A 61 23.56 -3.36 -15.70
C ASP A 61 24.56 -4.49 -16.00
#